data_AF-A0A2P2I6L9-F1
#
_entry.id   AF-A0A2P2I6L9-F1
#
_cell.length_a   1.000
_cell.length_b   1.000
_cell.length_c   1.000
_cell.angle_alpha   90.00
_cell.angle_beta   90.00
_cell.angle_gamma   90.00
#
_symmetry.space_group_name_H-M   'P 1'
#
loop_
_entity.id
_entity.type
_entity.pdbx_description
1 polymer ?
#
loop_
_entity_poly.entity_id
_entity_poly.type
_entity_poly.pdbx_seq_one_letter_code
_entity_poly.pdbx_strand_id
1 'polypeptide(L)'
;MGESIPLSPFSCKVYDVNAIKVRPTERGMVGKPVTFLVETNNAGPGNLEVTVNSGQVPTSAQAQGNHEYAISFNPKEARPHVVELRFNGENVPGSP
;
A
#
# COMPACT_ATOMS: atom_id res chain seq x y z
N MET A 1 -39.47 -30.00 2.36
CA MET A 1 -38.13 -30.41 2.84
C MET A 1 -37.11 -29.86 1.85
N GLY A 2 -36.18 -29.04 2.35
CA GLY A 2 -34.86 -28.78 1.76
C GLY A 2 -34.81 -27.96 0.47
N GLU A 3 -34.72 -26.63 0.59
CA GLU A 3 -34.13 -25.79 -0.46
C GLU A 3 -32.65 -26.15 -0.66
N SER A 4 -32.18 -26.12 -1.90
CA SER A 4 -30.76 -26.19 -2.23
C SER A 4 -30.44 -25.14 -3.29
N ILE A 5 -29.91 -24.02 -2.83
CA ILE A 5 -29.14 -23.07 -3.64
C ILE A 5 -27.74 -23.05 -3.07
N PRO A 6 -26.75 -23.49 -3.86
CA PRO A 6 -25.47 -22.78 -3.82
C PRO A 6 -24.75 -22.92 -5.17
N LEU A 7 -25.23 -22.22 -6.20
CA LEU A 7 -24.44 -22.13 -7.42
C LEU A 7 -23.46 -20.99 -7.31
N SER A 8 -22.20 -21.40 -7.18
CA SER A 8 -20.98 -20.67 -7.50
C SER A 8 -20.36 -19.96 -6.31
N PRO A 9 -19.30 -20.54 -5.69
CA PRO A 9 -18.34 -19.68 -5.03
C PRO A 9 -17.76 -18.77 -6.11
N PHE A 10 -17.94 -17.46 -5.95
CA PHE A 10 -17.21 -16.49 -6.74
C PHE A 10 -15.73 -16.81 -6.57
N SER A 11 -15.00 -16.94 -7.67
CA SER A 11 -13.53 -16.86 -7.62
C SER A 11 -13.17 -15.46 -7.17
N CYS A 12 -13.32 -15.18 -5.88
CA CYS A 12 -12.78 -14.01 -5.23
C CYS A 12 -11.27 -14.18 -5.38
N LYS A 13 -10.63 -13.40 -6.26
CA LYS A 13 -9.19 -13.18 -6.15
C LYS A 13 -9.01 -12.69 -4.71
N VAL A 14 -8.42 -13.53 -3.86
CA VAL A 14 -8.37 -13.31 -2.41
C VAL A 14 -7.33 -12.24 -2.16
N TYR A 15 -7.72 -10.99 -2.33
CA TYR A 15 -6.92 -9.85 -1.93
C TYR A 15 -7.71 -9.00 -0.96
N ASP A 16 -7.03 -8.51 0.09
CA ASP A 16 -7.65 -7.71 1.15
C ASP A 16 -6.84 -6.44 1.36
N VAL A 17 -7.39 -5.31 0.93
CA VAL A 17 -6.73 -4.01 1.09
C VAL A 17 -6.65 -3.57 2.56
N ASN A 18 -7.53 -4.07 3.42
CA ASN A 18 -7.51 -3.77 4.86
C ASN A 18 -6.41 -4.53 5.59
N ALA A 19 -5.89 -5.60 4.99
CA ALA A 19 -4.74 -6.32 5.51
C ALA A 19 -3.41 -5.60 5.28
N ILE A 20 -3.40 -4.57 4.42
CA ILE A 20 -2.20 -3.78 4.14
C ILE A 20 -1.94 -2.84 5.32
N LYS A 21 -0.74 -2.89 5.86
CA LYS A 21 -0.32 -2.03 6.98
C LYS A 21 0.87 -1.19 6.56
N VAL A 22 0.73 0.12 6.74
CA VAL A 22 1.83 1.06 6.52
C VAL A 22 2.53 1.26 7.87
N ARG A 23 3.79 0.87 7.96
CA ARG A 23 4.64 1.21 9.10
C ARG A 23 5.26 2.58 8.84
N PRO A 24 4.86 3.61 9.60
CA PRO A 24 5.51 4.91 9.51
C PRO A 24 6.97 4.75 9.93
N THR A 25 7.86 5.33 9.15
CA THR A 25 9.27 5.47 9.51
C THR A 25 9.48 6.75 10.33
N GLU A 26 10.66 6.89 10.93
CA GLU A 26 11.00 8.09 11.70
C GLU A 26 10.80 9.37 10.88
N ARG A 27 10.58 10.49 11.57
CA ARG A 27 10.38 11.81 10.96
C ARG A 27 11.46 12.08 9.91
N GLY A 28 11.03 12.07 8.66
CA GLY A 28 11.87 12.38 7.52
C GLY A 28 12.43 13.80 7.58
N MET A 29 13.69 13.96 7.18
CA MET A 29 14.29 15.28 6.98
C MET A 29 14.17 15.69 5.51
N VAL A 30 13.84 16.96 5.27
CA VAL A 30 13.86 17.53 3.92
C VAL A 30 15.24 17.38 3.30
N GLY A 31 15.28 16.96 2.04
CA GLY A 31 16.53 16.70 1.32
C GLY A 31 17.20 15.36 1.65
N LYS A 32 16.62 14.54 2.54
CA LYS A 32 17.04 13.16 2.76
C LYS A 32 15.96 12.18 2.31
N PRO A 33 16.32 11.00 1.79
CA PRO A 33 15.36 9.97 1.46
C PRO A 33 14.66 9.49 2.73
N VAL A 34 13.34 9.47 2.68
CA VAL A 34 12.46 8.97 3.72
C VAL A 34 11.91 7.65 3.24
N THR A 35 12.15 6.58 4.00
CA THR A 35 11.77 5.22 3.63
C THR A 35 10.79 4.63 4.63
N PHE A 36 9.54 4.42 4.22
CA PHE A 36 8.53 3.73 5.02
C PHE A 36 8.29 2.31 4.51
N LEU A 37 7.80 1.43 5.39
CA LEU A 37 7.56 0.03 5.06
C LEU A 37 6.07 -0.21 4.89
N VAL A 38 5.71 -1.02 3.89
CA VAL A 38 4.33 -1.44 3.63
C VAL A 38 4.27 -2.95 3.70
N GLU A 39 3.53 -3.45 4.68
CA GLU A 39 3.29 -4.86 4.89
C GLU A 39 2.00 -5.27 4.16
N THR A 40 2.09 -6.32 3.35
CA THR A 40 0.99 -6.87 2.53
C THR A 40 0.74 -8.34 2.86
N ASN A 41 1.16 -8.80 4.05
CA ASN A 41 1.20 -10.22 4.45
C ASN A 41 -0.12 -10.99 4.26
N ASN A 42 -1.27 -10.33 4.45
CA ASN A 42 -2.59 -10.94 4.21
C ASN A 42 -3.37 -10.24 3.09
N ALA A 43 -2.70 -9.38 2.32
CA ALA A 43 -3.33 -8.63 1.24
C ALA A 43 -3.49 -9.46 -0.04
N GLY A 44 -2.83 -10.61 -0.14
CA GLY A 44 -2.88 -11.47 -1.32
C GLY A 44 -2.03 -10.96 -2.49
N PRO A 45 -2.04 -11.68 -3.63
CA PRO A 45 -1.29 -11.29 -4.81
C PRO A 45 -1.93 -10.07 -5.49
N GLY A 46 -1.11 -9.09 -5.85
CA GLY A 46 -1.58 -7.88 -6.51
C GLY A 46 -0.48 -6.88 -6.82
N ASN A 47 -0.88 -5.77 -7.42
CA ASN A 47 0.00 -4.63 -7.66
C ASN A 47 -0.22 -3.57 -6.57
N LEU A 48 0.85 -3.17 -5.89
CA LEU A 48 0.83 -2.06 -4.95
C LEU A 48 1.38 -0.81 -5.65
N GLU A 49 0.55 0.21 -5.74
CA GLU A 49 0.87 1.53 -6.27
C GLU A 49 0.97 2.51 -5.11
N VAL A 50 2.04 3.31 -5.10
CA VAL A 50 2.27 4.30 -4.06
C VAL A 50 2.59 5.62 -4.69
N THR A 51 1.85 6.63 -4.28
CA THR A 51 1.89 7.97 -4.86
C THR A 51 2.06 8.98 -3.72
N VAL A 52 2.96 9.96 -3.88
CA VAL A 52 3.16 11.01 -2.86
C VAL A 52 2.80 12.36 -3.44
N ASN A 53 1.93 13.11 -2.75
CA ASN A 53 1.31 14.34 -3.23
C ASN A 53 0.76 14.17 -4.66
N SER A 54 -0.06 13.14 -4.89
CA SER A 54 -0.63 12.84 -6.21
C SER A 54 0.39 12.76 -7.36
N GLY A 55 1.62 12.31 -7.05
CA GLY A 55 2.68 12.05 -8.02
C GLY A 55 3.64 13.22 -8.20
N GLN A 56 3.49 14.30 -7.43
CA GLN A 56 4.43 15.42 -7.45
C GLN A 56 5.81 15.05 -6.91
N VAL A 57 5.88 14.08 -5.99
CA VAL A 57 7.14 13.64 -5.40
C VAL A 57 7.49 12.25 -5.92
N PRO A 58 8.67 12.09 -6.55
CA PRO A 58 9.09 10.80 -7.05
C PRO A 58 9.36 9.84 -5.89
N THR A 59 8.83 8.63 -6.03
CA THR A 59 8.93 7.54 -5.07
C THR A 59 9.55 6.31 -5.71
N SER A 60 10.33 5.58 -4.94
CA SER A 60 10.93 4.30 -5.33
C SER A 60 10.41 3.21 -4.40
N ALA A 61 9.85 2.16 -4.99
CA ALA A 61 9.42 0.98 -4.26
C ALA A 61 10.47 -0.13 -4.38
N GLN A 62 10.86 -0.72 -3.26
CA GLN A 62 11.79 -1.84 -3.21
C GLN A 62 11.17 -2.97 -2.37
N ALA A 63 11.02 -4.15 -2.95
CA ALA A 63 10.59 -5.33 -2.20
C ALA A 63 11.71 -5.75 -1.23
N GLN A 64 11.42 -5.81 0.06
CA GLN A 64 12.34 -6.28 1.11
C GLN A 64 12.15 -7.76 1.45
N GLY A 65 10.97 -8.32 1.16
CA GLY A 65 10.67 -9.73 1.40
C GLY A 65 9.35 -10.15 0.77
N ASN A 66 8.85 -11.33 1.18
CA ASN A 66 7.68 -11.97 0.53
C ASN A 66 6.42 -11.10 0.53
N HIS A 67 6.24 -10.23 1.54
CA HIS A 67 5.08 -9.35 1.63
C HIS A 67 5.44 -7.98 2.26
N GLU A 68 6.67 -7.51 2.10
CA GLU A 68 7.09 -6.21 2.63
C GLU A 68 7.74 -5.38 1.54
N TYR A 69 7.29 -4.13 1.42
CA TYR A 69 7.78 -3.16 0.43
C TYR A 69 8.31 -1.93 1.15
N ALA A 70 9.57 -1.61 0.92
CA ALA A 70 10.19 -0.37 1.34
C ALA A 70 9.95 0.71 0.27
N ILE A 71 9.16 1.71 0.62
CA ILE A 71 8.87 2.84 -0.26
C ILE A 71 9.71 4.02 0.21
N SER A 72 10.57 4.51 -0.68
CA SER A 72 11.48 5.62 -0.42
C SER A 72 11.11 6.83 -1.26
N PHE A 73 11.03 8.01 -0.66
CA PHE A 73 10.78 9.26 -1.38
C PHE A 73 11.67 10.38 -0.83
N ASN A 74 11.98 11.35 -1.69
CA ASN A 74 12.80 12.50 -1.30
C ASN A 74 11.92 13.75 -1.17
N PRO A 75 11.49 14.14 0.06
CA PRO A 75 10.75 15.37 0.27
C PRO A 75 11.63 16.58 -0.08
N LYS A 76 11.14 17.41 -1.00
CA LYS A 76 11.81 18.66 -1.39
C LYS A 76 11.44 19.85 -0.50
N GLU A 77 10.31 19.76 0.19
CA GLU A 77 9.75 20.86 1.00
C GLU A 77 9.44 20.38 2.42
N ALA A 78 9.57 21.27 3.42
CA ALA A 78 9.23 20.98 4.81
C ALA A 78 7.72 21.12 5.07
N ARG A 79 6.91 20.41 4.27
CA ARG A 79 5.45 20.47 4.32
C ARG A 79 4.85 19.09 4.58
N PRO A 80 3.60 19.00 5.04
CA PRO A 80 2.87 17.73 5.06
C PRO A 80 2.84 17.14 3.64
N HIS A 81 3.27 15.88 3.51
CA HIS A 81 3.18 15.11 2.29
C HIS A 81 2.08 14.09 2.47
N VAL A 82 1.13 14.05 1.55
CA VAL A 82 0.08 13.03 1.57
C VAL A 82 0.61 11.81 0.82
N VAL A 83 0.60 10.65 1.46
CA VAL A 83 0.92 9.39 0.80
C VAL A 83 -0.40 8.72 0.45
N GLU A 84 -0.53 8.31 -0.81
CA GLU A 84 -1.70 7.62 -1.35
C GLU A 84 -1.27 6.22 -1.76
N LEU A 85 -1.77 5.21 -1.05
CA LEU A 85 -1.56 3.81 -1.40
C LEU A 85 -2.78 3.24 -2.11
N ARG A 86 -2.53 2.54 -3.22
CA ARG A 86 -3.52 1.78 -3.98
C ARG A 86 -3.05 0.35 -4.17
N PHE A 87 -3.95 -0.60 -4.03
CA PHE A 87 -3.68 -2.01 -4.25
C PHE A 87 -4.68 -2.58 -5.25
N ASN A 88 -4.20 -3.12 -6.36
CA ASN A 88 -5.02 -3.57 -7.49
C ASN A 88 -6.03 -2.50 -7.98
N GLY A 89 -5.67 -1.22 -7.88
CA GLY A 89 -6.55 -0.09 -8.24
C GLY A 89 -7.53 0.36 -7.14
N GLU A 90 -7.57 -0.32 -5.98
CA GLU A 90 -8.39 0.05 -4.83
C GLU A 90 -7.58 0.85 -3.80
N ASN A 91 -8.16 1.90 -3.22
CA ASN A 91 -7.44 2.71 -2.22
C ASN A 91 -7.28 1.94 -0.91
N VAL A 92 -6.08 1.97 -0.36
CA VAL A 92 -5.77 1.30 0.90
C VAL A 92 -6.23 2.17 2.08
N PRO A 93 -7.20 1.71 2.89
CA PRO A 93 -7.62 2.44 4.08
C PRO A 93 -6.49 2.44 5.13
N GLY A 94 -6.22 3.58 5.76
CA GLY A 94 -5.12 3.73 6.72
C GLY A 94 -3.79 4.17 6.08
N SER A 95 -3.82 4.59 4.81
CA SER A 95 -2.76 5.40 4.21
C SER A 95 -2.53 6.68 5.04
N PRO A 96 -1.32 6.94 5.55
CA PRO A 96 -1.01 8.10 6.39
C PRO A 96 -0.96 9.42 5.63
#